data_AF-A0A962YUR9-F1
#
_entry.id   AF-A0A962YUR9-F1
#
_cell.length_a   1.000
_cell.length_b   1.000
_cell.length_c   1.000
_cell.angle_alpha   90.00
_cell.angle_beta   90.00
_cell.angle_gamma   90.00
#
_symmetry.space_group_name_H-M   'P 1'
#
loop_
_entity.id
_entity.type
_entity.pdbx_description
1 polymer ?
#
loop_
_entity_poly.entity_id
_entity_poly.type
_entity_poly.pdbx_seq_one_letter_code
_entity_poly.pdbx_strand_id
1 'polypeptide(L)'
;MPGRMEFQFELPRSDSRPHRRDPDTPLRVLVMADFSGRSRRESPSALLELSSRPLLAANADNLDAVMARLAPKLRLTLNGGTGGAALTIGFAQLDDFHPDALYQRLELFQSLRRSRARLLNPASFAQAVAELSPAPLQEPAKPEPAATEDDSALLERLLGKTPEPPSTRPAADVGTAAINTLLQAVVQPHIVRSDPRQEAWIEAVDAAIGEQLRAILHQPAFQALEATWRGVRDLVANLDSDLLRVDLLDV
;
A
#
# COMPACT_ATOMS: atom_id res chain seq x y z
N MET A 1 -68.91 -19.54 -48.12
CA MET A 1 -68.97 -19.17 -46.68
C MET A 1 -67.61 -19.45 -46.06
N PRO A 2 -66.71 -18.48 -45.90
CA PRO A 2 -65.45 -18.73 -45.21
C PRO A 2 -65.69 -18.76 -43.70
N GLY A 3 -65.29 -19.86 -43.05
CA GLY A 3 -65.39 -20.04 -41.60
C GLY A 3 -64.41 -19.13 -40.87
N ARG A 4 -64.92 -18.36 -39.91
CA ARG A 4 -64.12 -17.48 -39.04
C ARG A 4 -63.38 -18.35 -38.03
N MET A 5 -62.05 -18.37 -38.10
CA MET A 5 -61.19 -19.06 -37.13
C MET A 5 -60.87 -18.08 -35.99
N GLU A 6 -61.38 -18.34 -34.79
CA GLU A 6 -60.96 -17.63 -33.58
C GLU A 6 -59.80 -18.36 -32.93
N PHE A 7 -58.72 -17.62 -32.66
CA PHE A 7 -57.59 -18.10 -31.89
C PHE A 7 -57.66 -17.50 -30.50
N GLN A 8 -57.78 -18.36 -29.50
CA GLN A 8 -57.79 -17.98 -28.10
C GLN A 8 -56.42 -18.32 -27.51
N PHE A 9 -55.68 -17.29 -27.08
CA PHE A 9 -54.41 -17.44 -26.40
C PHE A 9 -54.63 -17.27 -24.90
N GLU A 10 -54.43 -18.35 -24.14
CA GLU A 10 -54.29 -18.26 -22.68
C GLU A 10 -52.82 -18.02 -22.36
N LEU A 11 -52.49 -16.79 -21.94
CA LEU A 11 -51.16 -16.51 -21.39
C LEU A 11 -51.08 -17.08 -19.97
N PRO A 12 -49.96 -17.73 -19.58
CA PRO A 12 -49.75 -18.16 -18.20
C PRO A 12 -49.75 -16.92 -17.31
N ARG A 13 -50.62 -16.91 -16.29
CA ARG A 13 -50.60 -15.89 -15.24
C ARG A 13 -49.24 -15.99 -14.55
N SER A 14 -48.44 -14.95 -14.60
CA SER A 14 -47.31 -14.83 -13.68
C SER A 14 -47.90 -14.76 -12.27
N ASP A 15 -47.68 -15.80 -11.48
CA ASP A 15 -47.93 -15.79 -10.03
C ASP A 15 -46.87 -14.90 -9.37
N SER A 16 -46.85 -13.62 -9.73
CA SER A 16 -46.19 -12.59 -8.95
C SER A 16 -47.07 -12.34 -7.74
N ARG A 17 -47.12 -13.28 -6.79
CA ARG A 17 -47.67 -12.97 -5.47
C ARG A 17 -46.80 -11.83 -4.92
N PRO A 18 -47.33 -10.61 -4.72
CA PRO A 18 -46.56 -9.59 -4.04
C PRO A 18 -46.23 -10.15 -2.66
N HIS A 19 -44.95 -10.43 -2.41
CA HIS A 19 -44.48 -10.75 -1.07
C HIS A 19 -44.74 -9.50 -0.23
N ARG A 20 -45.85 -9.51 0.52
CA ARG A 20 -46.13 -8.47 1.49
C ARG A 20 -45.01 -8.53 2.51
N ARG A 21 -44.20 -7.47 2.57
CA ARG A 21 -43.17 -7.34 3.62
C ARG A 21 -43.84 -7.50 4.97
N ASP A 22 -43.27 -8.37 5.79
CA ASP A 22 -43.58 -8.39 7.20
C ASP A 22 -43.19 -7.02 7.79
N PRO A 23 -44.12 -6.26 8.38
CA PRO A 23 -43.83 -4.93 8.92
C PRO A 23 -42.75 -4.96 10.02
N ASP A 24 -42.52 -6.11 10.66
CA ASP A 24 -41.48 -6.28 11.68
C ASP A 24 -40.08 -6.58 11.10
N THR A 25 -39.97 -6.83 9.79
CA THR A 25 -38.66 -7.10 9.16
C THR A 25 -37.99 -5.80 8.74
N PRO A 26 -36.79 -5.47 9.26
CA PRO A 26 -36.09 -4.25 8.90
C PRO A 26 -35.70 -4.23 7.42
N LEU A 27 -35.67 -3.03 6.84
CA LEU A 27 -35.25 -2.84 5.46
C LEU A 27 -33.76 -3.15 5.34
N ARG A 28 -33.40 -4.15 4.54
CA ARG A 28 -32.01 -4.52 4.29
C ARG A 28 -31.47 -3.79 3.06
N VAL A 29 -30.35 -3.09 3.23
CA VAL A 29 -29.57 -2.48 2.15
C VAL A 29 -28.27 -3.26 2.00
N LEU A 30 -28.04 -3.80 0.81
CA LEU A 30 -26.78 -4.46 0.47
C LEU A 30 -25.88 -3.48 -0.28
N VAL A 31 -24.69 -3.22 0.26
CA VAL A 31 -23.66 -2.42 -0.41
C VAL A 31 -22.56 -3.35 -0.92
N MET A 32 -22.30 -3.29 -2.23
CA MET A 32 -21.27 -4.09 -2.89
C MET A 32 -20.17 -3.18 -3.42
N ALA A 33 -18.94 -3.36 -2.94
CA ALA A 33 -17.76 -2.60 -3.38
C ALA A 33 -16.46 -3.35 -3.07
N ASP A 34 -15.34 -2.93 -3.66
CA ASP A 34 -14.00 -3.44 -3.31
C ASP A 34 -13.54 -2.78 -2.00
N PHE A 35 -13.98 -3.33 -0.87
CA PHE A 35 -13.67 -2.82 0.46
C PHE A 35 -12.25 -3.17 0.91
N SER A 36 -11.70 -4.25 0.39
CA SER A 36 -10.39 -4.79 0.77
C SER A 36 -9.23 -4.28 -0.08
N GLY A 37 -9.52 -3.64 -1.23
CA GLY A 37 -8.53 -3.21 -2.21
C GLY A 37 -7.96 -4.37 -3.04
N ARG A 38 -8.71 -5.46 -3.15
CA ARG A 38 -8.29 -6.72 -3.78
C ARG A 38 -8.06 -6.58 -5.27
N SER A 39 -8.85 -5.76 -5.96
CA SER A 39 -8.80 -5.59 -7.42
C SER A 39 -7.43 -5.19 -7.95
N ARG A 40 -6.58 -4.56 -7.11
CA ARG A 40 -5.23 -4.10 -7.45
C ARG A 40 -4.10 -4.96 -6.89
N ARG A 41 -4.41 -5.95 -6.05
CA ARG A 41 -3.43 -6.77 -5.33
C ARG A 41 -3.41 -8.22 -5.83
N GLU A 42 -4.57 -8.78 -6.10
CA GLU A 42 -4.73 -10.21 -6.33
C GLU A 42 -5.02 -10.47 -7.81
N SER A 43 -4.38 -11.49 -8.38
CA SER A 43 -4.80 -12.03 -9.66
C SER A 43 -6.24 -12.54 -9.54
N PRO A 44 -7.09 -12.42 -10.58
CA PRO A 44 -8.49 -12.85 -10.54
C PRO A 44 -8.69 -14.28 -10.01
N SER A 45 -7.70 -15.16 -10.24
CA SER A 45 -7.70 -16.56 -9.79
C SER A 45 -7.53 -16.78 -8.29
N ALA A 46 -7.09 -15.78 -7.53
CA ALA A 46 -6.92 -15.86 -6.07
C ALA A 46 -8.15 -15.33 -5.30
N LEU A 47 -9.10 -14.72 -6.00
CA LEU A 47 -10.33 -14.20 -5.41
C LEU A 47 -11.27 -15.35 -5.06
N LEU A 48 -11.68 -15.43 -3.80
CA LEU A 48 -12.77 -16.29 -3.35
C LEU A 48 -14.01 -16.09 -4.23
N GLU A 49 -14.71 -17.19 -4.54
CA GLU A 49 -15.99 -17.12 -5.25
C GLU A 49 -16.95 -16.19 -4.50
N LEU A 50 -17.68 -15.35 -5.25
CA LEU A 50 -18.58 -14.35 -4.70
C LEU A 50 -19.62 -14.95 -3.74
N SER A 51 -20.07 -16.17 -4.03
CA SER A 51 -21.00 -17.00 -3.25
C SER A 51 -20.48 -17.38 -1.86
N SER A 52 -19.16 -17.46 -1.67
CA SER A 52 -18.53 -17.87 -0.42
C SER A 52 -18.20 -16.69 0.50
N ARG A 53 -18.38 -15.44 0.03
CA ARG A 53 -17.99 -14.25 0.77
C ARG A 53 -19.04 -13.89 1.83
N PRO A 54 -18.63 -13.60 3.08
CA PRO A 54 -19.57 -13.27 4.14
C PRO A 54 -20.16 -11.88 3.93
N LEU A 55 -21.46 -11.75 4.22
CA LEU A 55 -22.11 -10.45 4.40
C LEU A 55 -21.76 -9.90 5.79
N LEU A 56 -21.27 -8.66 5.83
CA LEU A 56 -20.86 -7.99 7.07
C LEU A 56 -21.86 -6.89 7.42
N ALA A 57 -22.59 -7.06 8.52
CA ALA A 57 -23.50 -6.02 8.99
C ALA A 57 -22.71 -4.82 9.52
N ALA A 58 -22.99 -3.62 8.98
CA ALA A 58 -22.33 -2.38 9.35
C ALA A 58 -23.33 -1.36 9.93
N ASN A 59 -22.93 -0.71 11.02
CA ASN A 59 -23.61 0.41 11.65
C ASN A 59 -22.57 1.47 12.12
N ALA A 60 -23.03 2.60 12.66
CA ALA A 60 -22.15 3.73 12.96
C ALA A 60 -21.12 3.38 14.05
N ASP A 61 -21.48 2.43 14.92
CA ASP A 61 -20.66 2.03 16.07
C ASP A 61 -19.65 0.93 15.73
N ASN A 62 -19.92 0.10 14.72
CA ASN A 62 -19.13 -1.10 14.42
C ASN A 62 -18.32 -1.00 13.13
N LEU A 63 -18.39 0.11 12.39
CA LEU A 63 -17.78 0.24 11.07
C LEU A 63 -16.27 -0.02 11.09
N ASP A 64 -15.56 0.51 12.08
CA ASP A 64 -14.12 0.27 12.23
C ASP A 64 -13.81 -1.20 12.56
N ALA A 65 -14.66 -1.89 13.31
CA ALA A 65 -14.50 -3.32 13.57
C ALA A 65 -14.71 -4.16 12.30
N VAL A 66 -15.68 -3.77 11.46
CA VAL A 66 -15.91 -4.39 10.15
C VAL A 66 -14.70 -4.16 9.23
N MET A 67 -14.16 -2.94 9.22
CA MET A 67 -12.97 -2.58 8.47
C MET A 67 -11.74 -3.36 8.93
N ALA A 68 -11.48 -3.43 10.24
CA ALA A 68 -10.39 -4.22 10.80
C ALA A 68 -10.49 -5.71 10.45
N ARG A 69 -11.72 -6.26 10.40
CA ARG A 69 -11.97 -7.65 9.98
C ARG A 69 -11.65 -7.89 8.50
N LEU A 70 -11.97 -6.94 7.63
CA LEU A 70 -11.62 -7.01 6.20
C LEU A 70 -10.12 -6.78 5.96
N ALA A 71 -9.46 -6.07 6.88
CA ALA A 71 -8.05 -5.67 6.81
C ALA A 71 -7.65 -5.14 5.41
N PRO A 72 -8.26 -4.04 4.92
CA PRO A 72 -7.94 -3.48 3.61
C PRO A 72 -6.45 -3.21 3.47
N LYS A 73 -5.86 -3.60 2.33
CA LYS A 73 -4.44 -3.37 2.07
C LYS A 73 -4.20 -2.91 0.64
N LEU A 74 -3.61 -1.73 0.52
CA LEU A 74 -3.30 -1.10 -0.74
C LEU A 74 -1.81 -1.22 -1.06
N ARG A 75 -1.49 -1.66 -2.28
CA ARG A 75 -0.12 -1.63 -2.80
C ARG A 75 0.00 -0.45 -3.77
N LEU A 76 0.88 0.48 -3.43
CA LEU A 76 1.16 1.68 -4.21
C LEU A 76 2.57 1.61 -4.79
N THR A 77 2.73 2.02 -6.03
CA THR A 77 4.04 2.23 -6.64
C THR A 77 4.44 3.68 -6.41
N LEU A 78 5.55 3.89 -5.71
CA LEU A 78 6.09 5.22 -5.47
C LEU A 78 7.08 5.55 -6.59
N ASN A 79 6.88 6.70 -7.23
CA ASN A 79 7.78 7.18 -8.27
C ASN A 79 8.97 7.89 -7.59
N GLY A 80 9.97 7.13 -7.14
CA GLY A 80 11.32 7.64 -6.87
C GLY A 80 12.18 7.33 -8.09
N GLY A 81 13.01 8.28 -8.53
CA GLY A 81 13.71 8.28 -9.84
C GLY A 81 14.62 7.08 -10.18
N THR A 82 14.69 6.03 -9.34
CA THR A 82 15.42 4.79 -9.60
C THR A 82 14.61 3.57 -9.13
N GLY A 83 13.74 3.05 -10.00
CA GLY A 83 12.98 1.82 -9.77
C GLY A 83 11.84 1.99 -8.76
N GLY A 84 10.60 1.95 -9.26
CA GLY A 84 9.40 2.17 -8.44
C GLY A 84 9.33 1.22 -7.23
N ALA A 85 9.61 1.74 -6.05
CA ALA A 85 9.45 0.98 -4.82
C ALA A 85 7.95 0.78 -4.55
N ALA A 86 7.56 -0.46 -4.24
CA ALA A 86 6.19 -0.76 -3.88
C ALA A 86 5.98 -0.57 -2.38
N LEU A 87 5.15 0.42 -2.01
CA LEU A 87 4.70 0.63 -0.64
C LEU A 87 3.39 -0.13 -0.42
N THR A 88 3.34 -0.94 0.65
CA THR A 88 2.08 -1.56 1.09
C THR A 88 1.55 -0.82 2.31
N ILE A 89 0.32 -0.32 2.22
CA ILE A 89 -0.40 0.37 3.29
C ILE A 89 -1.55 -0.52 3.74
N GLY A 90 -1.65 -0.78 5.03
CA GLY A 90 -2.78 -1.47 5.65
C GLY A 90 -3.66 -0.49 6.41
N PHE A 91 -4.97 -0.72 6.38
CA PHE A 91 -5.95 0.10 7.07
C PHE A 91 -6.77 -0.78 8.02
N ALA A 92 -7.06 -0.27 9.21
CA ALA A 92 -7.88 -0.94 10.21
C ALA A 92 -9.11 -0.12 10.63
N GLN A 93 -9.08 1.19 10.42
CA GLN A 93 -10.11 2.15 10.82
C GLN A 93 -10.10 3.34 9.85
N LEU A 94 -11.15 4.17 9.88
CA LEU A 94 -11.26 5.27 8.92
C LEU A 94 -10.20 6.36 9.10
N ASP A 95 -9.75 6.61 10.33
CA ASP A 95 -8.71 7.60 10.63
C ASP A 95 -7.34 7.24 10.04
N ASP A 96 -7.15 5.99 9.64
CA ASP A 96 -5.93 5.54 8.97
C ASP A 96 -5.72 6.19 7.59
N PHE A 97 -6.78 6.74 6.97
CA PHE A 97 -6.69 7.52 5.74
C PHE A 97 -6.19 8.95 5.96
N HIS A 98 -6.11 9.42 7.21
CA HIS A 98 -5.68 10.79 7.50
C HIS A 98 -4.20 10.99 7.14
N PRO A 99 -3.80 12.15 6.56
CA PRO A 99 -2.40 12.44 6.25
C PRO A 99 -1.46 12.26 7.45
N ASP A 100 -1.90 12.70 8.62
CA ASP A 100 -1.10 12.59 9.85
C ASP A 100 -0.90 11.12 10.28
N ALA A 101 -1.93 10.28 10.15
CA ALA A 101 -1.83 8.86 10.47
C ALA A 101 -0.83 8.14 9.54
N LEU A 102 -0.87 8.46 8.24
CA LEU A 102 0.08 7.95 7.26
C LEU A 102 1.51 8.38 7.59
N TYR A 103 1.71 9.66 7.90
CA TYR A 103 3.01 10.20 8.28
C TYR A 103 3.58 9.55 9.54
N GLN A 104 2.73 9.22 10.52
CA GLN A 104 3.16 8.60 11.77
C GLN A 104 3.49 7.11 11.61
N ARG A 105 2.71 6.36 10.82
CA ARG A 105 2.74 4.90 10.78
C ARG A 105 3.68 4.33 9.73
N LEU A 106 3.81 4.95 8.56
CA LEU A 106 4.57 4.37 7.46
C LEU A 106 6.08 4.45 7.72
N GLU A 107 6.78 3.32 7.56
CA GLU A 107 8.23 3.19 7.76
C GLU A 107 9.05 4.17 6.92
N LEU A 108 8.55 4.51 5.73
CA LEU A 108 9.12 5.54 4.86
C LEU A 108 9.22 6.89 5.59
N PHE A 109 8.13 7.34 6.23
CA PHE A 109 8.09 8.62 6.95
C PHE A 109 8.75 8.54 8.32
N GLN A 110 8.74 7.38 8.98
CA GLN A 110 9.57 7.16 10.17
C GLN A 110 11.06 7.32 9.87
N SER A 111 11.53 6.78 8.74
CA SER A 111 12.92 6.89 8.31
C SER A 111 13.30 8.34 7.99
N LEU A 112 12.45 9.04 7.22
CA LEU A 112 12.62 10.47 6.94
C LEU A 112 12.65 11.33 8.22
N ARG A 113 11.80 11.04 9.22
CA ARG A 113 11.81 11.72 10.52
C ARG A 113 13.09 11.48 11.30
N ARG A 114 13.60 10.23 11.30
CA ARG A 114 14.90 9.91 11.93
C ARG A 114 16.03 10.67 11.24
N SER A 115 16.03 10.74 9.92
CA SER A 115 16.99 11.53 9.14
C SER A 115 16.92 13.01 9.49
N ARG A 116 15.71 13.59 9.54
CA ARG A 116 15.48 14.97 9.98
C ARG A 116 16.00 15.23 11.40
N ALA A 117 15.71 14.35 12.36
CA ALA A 117 16.19 14.47 13.73
C ALA A 117 17.73 14.40 13.83
N ARG A 118 18.38 13.56 13.01
CA ARG A 118 19.84 13.48 12.93
C ARG A 118 20.47 14.70 12.26
N LEU A 119 19.80 15.28 11.26
CA LEU A 119 20.22 16.52 10.62
C LEU A 119 20.07 17.72 11.57
N LEU A 120 19.08 17.70 12.47
CA LEU A 120 18.90 18.71 13.50
C LEU A 120 20.01 18.68 14.59
N ASN A 121 20.66 17.53 14.77
CA ASN A 121 21.69 17.32 15.77
C ASN A 121 23.09 17.62 15.20
N PRO A 122 23.81 18.65 15.69
CA PRO A 122 25.11 19.07 15.12
C PRO A 122 26.17 17.96 15.14
N ALA A 123 26.13 17.07 16.15
CA ALA A 123 27.08 15.98 16.32
C ALA A 123 26.87 14.82 15.32
N SER A 124 25.65 14.61 14.83
CA SER A 124 25.32 13.55 13.86
C SER A 124 25.13 14.08 12.43
N PHE A 125 25.20 15.39 12.22
CA PHE A 125 24.94 16.04 10.94
C PHE A 125 25.83 15.48 9.81
N ALA A 126 27.15 15.38 10.02
CA ALA A 126 28.07 14.90 9.00
C ALA A 126 27.79 13.43 8.58
N GLN A 127 27.38 12.59 9.53
CA GLN A 127 27.01 11.20 9.25
C GLN A 127 25.68 11.11 8.49
N ALA A 128 24.69 11.92 8.89
CA ALA A 128 23.39 11.96 8.22
C ALA A 128 23.49 12.46 6.77
N VAL A 129 24.30 13.49 6.52
CA VAL A 129 24.58 13.95 5.16
C VAL A 129 25.31 12.88 4.36
N ALA A 130 26.26 12.14 4.94
CA ALA A 130 26.95 11.04 4.25
C ALA A 130 26.03 9.85 3.92
N GLU A 131 25.01 9.56 4.74
CA GLU A 131 24.00 8.52 4.46
C GLU A 131 23.01 8.95 3.35
N LEU A 132 22.71 10.25 3.25
CA LEU A 132 21.75 10.82 2.31
C LEU A 132 22.37 11.25 0.98
N SER A 133 23.65 11.63 0.98
CA SER A 133 24.39 11.90 -0.24
C SER A 133 24.59 10.59 -1.01
N PRO A 134 24.43 10.59 -2.34
CA PRO A 134 24.85 9.46 -3.13
C PRO A 134 26.34 9.20 -2.84
N ALA A 135 26.69 7.93 -2.64
CA ALA A 135 28.09 7.54 -2.64
C ALA A 135 28.74 8.15 -3.90
N PRO A 136 29.92 8.79 -3.80
CA PRO A 136 30.64 9.19 -5.00
C PRO A 136 30.72 7.96 -5.88
N LEU A 137 30.22 8.08 -7.11
CA LEU A 137 30.48 7.09 -8.14
C LEU A 137 31.99 6.84 -8.09
N GLN A 138 32.39 5.67 -7.62
CA GLN A 138 33.77 5.23 -7.78
C GLN A 138 33.98 5.24 -9.29
N GLU A 139 34.74 6.22 -9.77
CA GLU A 139 35.35 6.17 -11.09
C GLU A 139 35.92 4.77 -11.26
N PRO A 140 35.58 4.06 -12.35
CA PRO A 140 36.07 2.71 -12.55
C PRO A 140 37.59 2.74 -12.50
N ALA A 141 38.14 2.21 -11.41
CA ALA A 141 39.57 2.04 -11.27
C ALA A 141 40.03 1.16 -12.43
N LYS A 142 40.82 1.79 -13.30
CA LYS A 142 41.62 1.18 -14.36
C LYS A 142 42.15 -0.20 -13.91
N PRO A 143 41.86 -1.30 -14.63
CA PRO A 143 42.30 -2.62 -14.23
C PRO A 143 43.83 -2.71 -14.35
N GLU A 144 44.50 -2.85 -13.22
CA GLU A 144 45.88 -3.32 -13.16
C GLU A 144 45.88 -4.86 -13.22
N PRO A 145 46.89 -5.49 -13.85
CA PRO A 145 46.82 -6.90 -14.26
C PRO A 145 46.76 -7.85 -13.07
N ALA A 146 45.92 -8.89 -13.20
CA ALA A 146 45.83 -10.00 -12.29
C ALA A 146 47.21 -10.62 -12.04
N ALA A 147 47.61 -10.65 -10.76
CA ALA A 147 48.68 -11.49 -10.29
C ALA A 147 48.34 -12.96 -10.61
N THR A 148 49.34 -13.67 -11.11
CA THR A 148 49.37 -15.08 -11.44
C THR A 148 48.75 -15.95 -10.35
N GLU A 149 47.89 -16.89 -10.75
CA GLU A 149 47.45 -17.99 -9.90
C GLU A 149 48.67 -18.72 -9.32
N ASP A 150 48.69 -18.84 -8.00
CA ASP A 150 49.76 -19.48 -7.25
C ASP A 150 49.49 -21.00 -7.21
N ASP A 151 50.41 -21.82 -7.75
CA ASP A 151 50.29 -23.29 -7.87
C ASP A 151 50.05 -24.00 -6.51
N SER A 152 50.37 -23.31 -5.42
CA SER A 152 50.07 -23.72 -4.04
C SER A 152 48.57 -23.88 -3.79
N ALA A 153 47.72 -23.03 -4.38
CA ALA A 153 46.26 -23.08 -4.22
C ALA A 153 45.62 -24.27 -4.97
N LEU A 154 46.25 -24.75 -6.04
CA LEU A 154 45.77 -25.92 -6.80
C LEU A 154 46.10 -27.24 -6.09
N LEU A 155 47.25 -27.32 -5.41
CA LEU A 155 47.66 -28.48 -4.62
C LEU A 155 46.79 -28.67 -3.37
N GLU A 156 46.36 -27.59 -2.73
CA GLU A 156 45.48 -27.66 -1.56
C GLU A 156 44.06 -28.16 -1.92
N ARG A 157 43.59 -27.86 -3.13
CA ARG A 157 42.27 -28.30 -3.64
C ARG A 157 42.24 -29.79 -4.00
N LEU A 158 43.38 -30.37 -4.39
CA LEU A 158 43.53 -31.81 -4.67
C LEU A 158 43.63 -32.65 -3.38
N LEU A 159 44.07 -32.05 -2.27
CA LEU A 159 44.19 -32.72 -0.98
C LEU A 159 42.91 -32.63 -0.12
N GLY A 160 41.77 -32.27 -0.72
CA GLY A 160 40.44 -32.35 -0.11
C GLY A 160 40.11 -31.26 0.91
N LYS A 161 40.86 -30.16 0.97
CA LYS A 161 40.52 -29.01 1.82
C LYS A 161 39.60 -28.04 1.08
N THR A 162 38.35 -27.98 1.51
CA THR A 162 37.37 -26.99 1.05
C THR A 162 37.82 -25.58 1.47
N PRO A 163 37.84 -24.58 0.56
CA PRO A 163 38.11 -23.20 0.95
C PRO A 163 37.00 -22.69 1.87
N GLU A 164 37.39 -22.13 2.99
CA GLU A 164 36.50 -21.43 3.91
C GLU A 164 35.96 -20.18 3.19
N PRO A 165 34.62 -19.99 3.09
CA PRO A 165 34.07 -18.83 2.40
C PRO A 165 34.45 -17.55 3.18
N PRO A 166 34.78 -16.45 2.47
CA PRO A 166 35.09 -15.19 3.12
C PRO A 166 33.89 -14.72 3.92
N SER A 167 34.18 -14.24 5.13
CA SER A 167 33.27 -13.67 6.10
C SER A 167 32.10 -12.95 5.43
N THR A 168 30.91 -13.49 5.64
CA THR A 168 29.66 -12.83 5.32
C THR A 168 29.68 -11.50 6.06
N ARG A 169 29.77 -10.40 5.30
CA ARG A 169 29.32 -9.09 5.80
C ARG A 169 27.94 -9.34 6.43
N PRO A 170 27.66 -8.84 7.65
CA PRO A 170 26.32 -8.97 8.20
C PRO A 170 25.36 -8.43 7.15
N ALA A 171 24.37 -9.26 6.80
CA ALA A 171 23.28 -8.86 5.94
C ALA A 171 22.63 -7.64 6.62
N ALA A 172 23.04 -6.44 6.19
CA ALA A 172 22.26 -5.27 6.45
C ALA A 172 20.90 -5.57 5.81
N ASP A 173 19.87 -5.56 6.66
CA ASP A 173 18.49 -5.86 6.33
C ASP A 173 18.17 -5.38 4.92
N VAL A 174 17.82 -6.28 4.00
CA VAL A 174 17.46 -5.92 2.61
C VAL A 174 16.37 -4.84 2.60
N GLY A 175 15.52 -4.83 3.63
CA GLY A 175 14.54 -3.77 3.90
C GLY A 175 15.16 -2.41 4.23
N THR A 176 16.17 -2.32 5.12
CA THR A 176 16.83 -1.02 5.43
C THR A 176 17.63 -0.50 4.26
N ALA A 177 18.27 -1.38 3.48
CA ALA A 177 18.96 -0.98 2.25
C ALA A 177 17.98 -0.39 1.22
N ALA A 178 16.84 -1.05 0.97
CA ALA A 178 15.82 -0.54 0.04
C ALA A 178 15.21 0.79 0.51
N ILE A 179 15.01 0.95 1.82
CA ILE A 179 14.52 2.20 2.41
C ILE A 179 15.56 3.31 2.25
N ASN A 180 16.86 3.03 2.48
CA ASN A 180 17.92 4.03 2.30
C ASN A 180 18.06 4.46 0.84
N THR A 181 17.96 3.53 -0.12
CA THR A 181 17.95 3.87 -1.55
C THR A 181 16.76 4.73 -1.93
N LEU A 182 15.57 4.41 -1.39
CA LEU A 182 14.38 5.23 -1.61
C LEU A 182 14.51 6.61 -0.96
N LEU A 183 15.02 6.67 0.27
CA LEU A 183 15.29 7.90 0.99
C LEU A 183 16.22 8.82 0.17
N GLN A 184 17.31 8.25 -0.35
CA GLN A 184 18.22 8.96 -1.25
C GLN A 184 17.50 9.43 -2.53
N ALA A 185 16.73 8.56 -3.19
CA ALA A 185 16.03 8.91 -4.42
C ALA A 185 14.98 10.03 -4.25
N VAL A 186 14.33 10.10 -3.08
CA VAL A 186 13.33 11.14 -2.77
C VAL A 186 14.01 12.46 -2.41
N VAL A 187 15.14 12.43 -1.68
CA VAL A 187 15.84 13.65 -1.24
C VAL A 187 16.74 14.24 -2.35
N GLN A 188 17.34 13.41 -3.20
CA GLN A 188 18.33 13.82 -4.22
C GLN A 188 17.92 15.01 -5.11
N PRO A 189 16.67 15.11 -5.63
CA PRO A 189 16.26 16.25 -6.45
C PRO A 189 16.27 17.59 -5.70
N HIS A 190 16.22 17.55 -4.36
CA HIS A 190 16.12 18.72 -3.49
C HIS A 190 17.50 19.25 -3.04
N ILE A 191 18.58 18.48 -3.18
CA ILE A 191 19.93 18.81 -2.69
C ILE A 191 20.58 19.95 -3.52
N VAL A 192 20.30 20.04 -4.82
CA VAL A 192 20.94 21.04 -5.72
C VAL A 192 20.40 22.46 -5.50
N ARG A 193 19.27 22.61 -4.80
CA ARG A 193 18.63 23.92 -4.60
C ARG A 193 19.12 24.68 -3.35
N SER A 194 19.86 24.05 -2.43
CA SER A 194 20.12 24.64 -1.13
C SER A 194 21.53 24.33 -0.61
N ASP A 195 22.30 25.38 -0.27
CA ASP A 195 23.61 25.30 0.39
C ASP A 195 23.83 26.57 1.25
N PRO A 196 24.55 26.57 2.39
CA PRO A 196 24.98 25.49 3.28
C PRO A 196 24.53 25.65 4.75
N ARG A 197 24.57 24.53 5.49
CA ARG A 197 24.50 24.33 6.96
C ARG A 197 23.10 24.16 7.55
N GLN A 198 22.68 22.89 7.54
CA GLN A 198 21.58 22.30 8.31
C GLN A 198 20.16 22.69 7.87
N GLU A 199 19.82 23.97 7.77
CA GLU A 199 18.46 24.42 7.41
C GLU A 199 18.07 23.95 6.01
N ALA A 200 18.97 24.10 5.04
CA ALA A 200 18.84 23.60 3.67
C ALA A 200 18.48 22.11 3.59
N TRP A 201 19.12 21.28 4.42
CA TRP A 201 18.90 19.84 4.45
C TRP A 201 17.58 19.47 5.11
N ILE A 202 17.20 20.21 6.16
CA ILE A 202 15.91 20.02 6.82
C ILE A 202 14.78 20.41 5.86
N GLU A 203 14.91 21.54 5.17
CA GLU A 203 13.95 21.99 4.16
C GLU A 203 13.84 20.98 3.00
N ALA A 204 14.96 20.46 2.51
CA ALA A 204 14.96 19.42 1.48
C ALA A 204 14.23 18.14 1.93
N VAL A 205 14.44 17.71 3.18
CA VAL A 205 13.74 16.55 3.76
C VAL A 205 12.25 16.84 3.97
N ASP A 206 11.90 18.04 4.46
CA ASP A 206 10.51 18.44 4.69
C ASP A 206 9.75 18.57 3.35
N ALA A 207 10.39 19.10 2.31
CA ALA A 207 9.86 19.13 0.94
C ALA A 207 9.65 17.72 0.37
N ALA A 208 10.66 16.84 0.53
CA ALA A 208 10.58 15.43 0.17
C ALA A 208 9.42 14.70 0.87
N ILE A 209 9.23 14.92 2.18
CA ILE A 209 8.10 14.37 2.94
C ILE A 209 6.77 14.85 2.34
N GLY A 210 6.66 16.16 2.10
CA GLY A 210 5.44 16.78 1.57
C GLY A 210 5.07 16.29 0.17
N GLU A 211 6.05 16.21 -0.73
CA GLU A 211 5.86 15.68 -2.08
C GLU A 211 5.44 14.21 -2.04
N GLN A 212 6.12 13.40 -1.21
CA GLN A 212 5.82 11.98 -1.10
C GLN A 212 4.44 11.70 -0.50
N LEU A 213 4.04 12.46 0.53
CA LEU A 213 2.71 12.35 1.11
C LEU A 213 1.64 12.77 0.09
N ARG A 214 1.88 13.87 -0.63
CA ARG A 214 1.00 14.32 -1.71
C ARG A 214 0.87 13.25 -2.80
N ALA A 215 1.97 12.64 -3.21
CA ALA A 215 2.00 11.58 -4.21
C ALA A 215 1.15 10.38 -3.79
N ILE A 216 1.19 9.98 -2.50
CA ILE A 216 0.35 8.90 -1.95
C ILE A 216 -1.13 9.29 -1.96
N LEU A 217 -1.48 10.47 -1.44
CA LEU A 217 -2.87 10.94 -1.33
C LEU A 217 -3.54 11.18 -2.70
N HIS A 218 -2.75 11.47 -3.73
CA HIS A 218 -3.24 11.68 -5.09
C HIS A 218 -3.28 10.38 -5.92
N GLN A 219 -2.92 9.23 -5.35
CA GLN A 219 -3.09 7.97 -6.05
C GLN A 219 -4.59 7.67 -6.22
N PRO A 220 -5.07 7.40 -7.47
CA PRO A 220 -6.47 7.06 -7.70
C PRO A 220 -6.92 5.84 -6.89
N ALA A 221 -6.00 4.91 -6.62
CA ALA A 221 -6.28 3.72 -5.83
C ALA A 221 -6.55 4.03 -4.35
N PHE A 222 -5.80 4.99 -3.79
CA PHE A 222 -5.99 5.44 -2.43
C PHE A 222 -7.32 6.16 -2.28
N GLN A 223 -7.61 7.09 -3.19
CA GLN A 223 -8.85 7.87 -3.19
C GLN A 223 -10.09 7.00 -3.40
N ALA A 224 -10.03 5.99 -4.28
CA ALA A 224 -11.16 5.09 -4.50
C ALA A 224 -11.49 4.27 -3.24
N LEU A 225 -10.47 3.76 -2.55
CA LEU A 225 -10.65 3.01 -1.32
C LEU A 225 -11.19 3.92 -0.20
N GLU A 226 -10.62 5.12 -0.03
CA GLU A 226 -11.10 6.10 0.95
C GLU A 226 -12.56 6.51 0.68
N ALA A 227 -12.90 6.82 -0.57
CA ALA A 227 -14.25 7.21 -0.97
C ALA A 227 -15.26 6.10 -0.70
N THR A 228 -14.88 4.84 -0.94
CA THR A 228 -15.72 3.67 -0.65
C THR A 228 -16.04 3.58 0.85
N TRP A 229 -15.02 3.71 1.71
CA TRP A 229 -15.21 3.64 3.16
C TRP A 229 -15.92 4.86 3.74
N ARG A 230 -15.58 6.08 3.29
CA ARG A 230 -16.29 7.29 3.70
C ARG A 230 -17.75 7.29 3.23
N GLY A 231 -18.02 6.79 2.04
CA GLY A 231 -19.39 6.64 1.52
C GLY A 231 -20.23 5.71 2.39
N VAL A 232 -19.68 4.58 2.85
CA VAL A 232 -20.38 3.69 3.79
C VAL A 232 -20.56 4.33 5.15
N ARG A 233 -19.55 5.02 5.69
CA ARG A 233 -19.70 5.77 6.95
C ARG A 233 -20.84 6.78 6.84
N ASP A 234 -20.86 7.56 5.78
CA ASP A 234 -21.85 8.62 5.61
C ASP A 234 -23.25 8.00 5.38
N LEU A 235 -23.37 6.90 4.64
CA LEU A 235 -24.62 6.14 4.51
C LEU A 235 -25.14 5.71 5.89
N VAL A 236 -24.29 5.07 6.67
CA VAL A 236 -24.66 4.47 7.94
C VAL A 236 -24.91 5.52 9.03
N ALA A 237 -24.21 6.66 9.00
CA ALA A 237 -24.41 7.76 9.94
C ALA A 237 -25.71 8.54 9.70
N ASN A 238 -26.24 8.50 8.48
CA ASN A 238 -27.47 9.20 8.10
C ASN A 238 -28.71 8.29 8.05
N LEU A 239 -28.54 6.98 8.25
CA LEU A 239 -29.64 6.02 8.30
C LEU A 239 -30.03 5.72 9.74
N ASP A 240 -31.34 5.69 9.98
CA ASP A 240 -31.90 5.30 11.28
C ASP A 240 -31.78 3.78 11.44
N SER A 241 -30.93 3.32 12.37
CA SER A 241 -30.53 1.91 12.50
C SER A 241 -31.65 0.98 12.93
N ASP A 242 -32.71 1.53 13.52
CA ASP A 242 -33.82 0.73 14.05
C ASP A 242 -34.76 0.22 12.94
N LEU A 243 -34.74 0.87 11.77
CA LEU A 243 -35.59 0.51 10.62
C LEU A 243 -34.79 -0.12 9.49
N LEU A 244 -33.46 0.06 9.48
CA LEU A 244 -32.58 -0.30 8.38
C LEU A 244 -31.35 -1.08 8.85
N ARG A 245 -31.07 -2.17 8.13
CA ARG A 245 -29.84 -2.94 8.28
C ARG A 245 -28.99 -2.78 7.03
N VAL A 246 -27.76 -2.30 7.19
CA VAL A 246 -26.76 -2.24 6.11
C VAL A 246 -25.88 -3.48 6.20
N ASP A 247 -25.82 -4.26 5.13
CA ASP A 247 -24.90 -5.37 4.96
C ASP A 247 -23.89 -5.02 3.86
N LEU A 248 -22.61 -5.25 4.10
CA LEU A 248 -21.51 -5.03 3.16
C LEU A 248 -21.09 -6.36 2.52
N LEU A 249 -20.83 -6.32 1.23
CA LEU A 249 -20.22 -7.41 0.47
C LEU A 249 -18.98 -6.88 -0.26
N ASP A 250 -17.84 -7.46 0.06
CA ASP A 250 -16.55 -7.19 -0.57
C ASP A 250 -16.47 -7.93 -1.91
N VAL A 251 -16.41 -7.19 -3.03
CA VAL A 251 -16.46 -7.72 -4.42
C VAL A 251 -15.13 -7.66 -5.15
#